data_AF-A0A3C1D661-F1
#
_entry.id   AF-A0A3C1D661-F1
#
_cell.length_a   1.000
_cell.length_b   1.000
_cell.length_c   1.000
_cell.angle_alpha   90.00
_cell.angle_beta   90.00
_cell.angle_gamma   90.00
#
_symmetry.space_group_name_H-M   'P 1'
#
loop_
_entity.id
_entity.type
_entity.pdbx_description
1 polymer ?
#
loop_
_entity_poly.entity_id
_entity_poly.type
_entity_poly.pdbx_seq_one_letter_code
_entity_poly.pdbx_strand_id
1 'polypeptide(L)'
;MPDRPLPSDPMIRALISQARAAQISRRGVLAGAGALSLMGFLAACTGRVGGSDSTGGSALTAPEDLSSSVKTLTWANWSFYLDEDDDGNHPTLQAFEDQTGITVNYDVAIDDNNTYFAKVRDQLALGQGIGADTVCLTDWMANIWIASGYTQAFDKAKMPNVYANLNPSLMNPSFDPGRANSVPWQSGFAGLAWNTEKLPNGLASVEDLWNPDLKGRVGVLSEMRDTIGLIMLSQGVDISSDSWGDTEFQNAIDVFAQQVSDGQIRNIKGNSYADDLINEDTLAAIVWSGDITAINAEVGYDKFGFALPDSGGTLWSDNFMIPIGSQQKTNV
;
A
#
# COMPACT_ATOMS: atom_id res chain seq x y z
N MET A 1 -42.67 -12.39 -41.18
CA MET A 1 -43.02 -13.82 -41.07
C MET A 1 -44.46 -13.91 -40.57
N PRO A 2 -45.31 -14.79 -41.10
CA PRO A 2 -46.73 -14.84 -40.76
C PRO A 2 -46.93 -15.35 -39.32
N ASP A 3 -47.87 -14.74 -38.60
CA ASP A 3 -48.23 -15.09 -37.23
C ASP A 3 -48.62 -16.57 -37.13
N ARG A 4 -47.76 -17.35 -36.46
CA ARG A 4 -48.12 -18.72 -36.05
C ARG A 4 -49.22 -18.62 -34.99
N PRO A 5 -50.33 -19.37 -35.13
CA PRO A 5 -51.31 -19.43 -34.06
C PRO A 5 -50.65 -20.01 -32.80
N LEU A 6 -50.95 -19.40 -31.65
CA LEU A 6 -50.43 -19.84 -30.35
C LEU A 6 -50.80 -21.31 -30.10
N PRO A 7 -49.91 -22.12 -29.48
CA PRO A 7 -50.20 -23.50 -29.15
C PRO A 7 -51.53 -23.65 -28.39
N SER A 8 -52.31 -24.67 -28.75
CA SER A 8 -53.61 -25.00 -28.16
C SER A 8 -53.51 -25.68 -26.79
N ASP A 9 -52.29 -25.90 -26.30
CA ASP A 9 -52.02 -26.51 -25.00
C ASP A 9 -52.15 -25.47 -23.85
N PRO A 10 -53.06 -25.68 -22.88
CA PRO A 10 -53.27 -24.76 -21.77
C PRO A 10 -52.05 -24.62 -20.84
N MET A 11 -51.19 -25.63 -20.76
CA MET A 11 -50.00 -25.62 -19.90
C MET A 11 -48.89 -24.74 -20.50
N ILE A 12 -48.76 -24.74 -21.84
CA ILE A 12 -47.81 -23.85 -22.54
C ILE A 12 -48.29 -22.40 -22.49
N ARG A 13 -49.60 -22.15 -22.52
CA ARG A 13 -50.16 -20.79 -22.31
C ARG A 13 -49.91 -20.30 -20.89
N ALA A 14 -50.05 -21.17 -19.88
CA ALA A 14 -49.75 -20.83 -18.49
C ALA A 14 -48.27 -20.45 -18.33
N LEU A 15 -47.35 -21.22 -18.91
CA LEU A 15 -45.91 -20.93 -18.88
C LEU A 15 -45.54 -19.62 -19.60
N ILE A 16 -46.12 -19.33 -20.77
CA ILE A 16 -45.89 -18.06 -21.48
C ILE A 16 -46.50 -16.88 -20.71
N SER A 17 -47.65 -17.06 -20.06
CA SER A 17 -48.28 -16.01 -19.22
C SER A 17 -47.48 -15.73 -17.95
N GLN A 18 -46.90 -16.75 -17.31
CA GLN A 18 -46.00 -16.59 -16.16
C GLN A 18 -44.67 -15.93 -16.57
N ALA A 19 -44.11 -16.29 -17.73
CA ALA A 19 -42.89 -15.67 -18.24
C ALA A 19 -43.09 -14.17 -18.58
N ARG A 20 -44.28 -13.77 -19.05
CA ARG A 20 -44.63 -12.36 -19.28
C ARG A 20 -44.97 -11.61 -17.99
N ALA A 21 -45.58 -12.26 -17.01
CA ALA A 21 -45.86 -11.68 -15.70
C ALA A 21 -44.58 -11.47 -14.85
N ALA A 22 -43.53 -12.25 -15.11
CA ALA A 22 -42.23 -12.13 -14.45
C ALA A 22 -41.32 -11.01 -15.02
N GLN A 23 -41.69 -10.37 -16.14
CA GLN A 23 -40.99 -9.18 -16.65
C GLN A 23 -41.51 -7.92 -15.95
N ILE A 24 -41.10 -7.73 -14.70
CA ILE A 24 -41.30 -6.46 -13.98
C ILE A 24 -40.41 -5.40 -14.64
N SER A 25 -41.04 -4.45 -15.33
CA SER A 25 -40.33 -3.31 -15.91
C SER A 25 -39.75 -2.42 -14.79
N ARG A 26 -38.50 -1.98 -14.95
CA ARG A 26 -37.76 -1.08 -14.02
C ARG A 26 -38.47 0.25 -13.72
N ARG A 27 -39.61 0.55 -14.36
CA ARG A 27 -40.40 1.77 -14.18
C ARG A 27 -41.59 1.62 -13.21
N GLY A 28 -41.91 0.41 -12.77
CA GLY A 28 -43.03 0.14 -11.85
C GLY A 28 -42.70 0.17 -10.35
N VAL A 29 -41.42 0.14 -9.98
CA VAL A 29 -40.97 0.06 -8.57
C VAL A 29 -40.86 1.45 -7.91
N LEU A 30 -40.90 2.55 -8.68
CA LEU A 30 -40.79 3.92 -8.17
C LEU A 30 -42.12 4.64 -7.93
N ALA A 31 -43.27 3.97 -8.10
CA ALA A 31 -44.59 4.60 -7.94
C ALA A 31 -45.42 4.07 -6.74
N GLY A 32 -44.87 3.14 -5.94
CA GLY A 32 -45.66 2.35 -4.99
C GLY A 32 -45.34 2.51 -3.49
N ALA A 33 -44.40 3.36 -3.09
CA ALA A 33 -44.09 3.59 -1.67
C ALA A 33 -43.59 5.02 -1.45
N GLY A 34 -44.46 5.98 -1.72
CA GLY A 34 -44.38 7.30 -1.11
C GLY A 34 -44.98 7.25 0.30
N ALA A 35 -44.32 7.93 1.24
CA ALA A 35 -44.69 8.17 2.64
C ALA A 35 -44.44 7.00 3.61
N LEU A 36 -43.19 6.92 4.12
CA LEU A 36 -42.82 7.00 5.54
C LEU A 36 -41.32 6.65 5.69
N SER A 37 -40.57 7.47 6.44
CA SER A 37 -39.12 7.39 6.74
C SER A 37 -38.12 7.95 5.71
N LEU A 38 -38.23 9.24 5.40
CA LEU A 38 -37.12 10.02 4.85
C LEU A 38 -36.35 10.69 6.01
N MET A 39 -35.57 9.91 6.76
CA MET A 39 -34.40 10.41 7.51
C MET A 39 -33.45 9.24 7.75
N GLY A 40 -32.30 9.29 7.07
CA GLY A 40 -31.19 8.38 7.31
C GLY A 40 -30.99 7.35 6.21
N PHE A 41 -30.45 7.77 5.07
CA PHE A 41 -29.55 6.96 4.22
C PHE A 41 -28.92 7.84 3.12
N LEU A 42 -28.40 9.02 3.49
CA LEU A 42 -27.54 9.84 2.63
C LEU A 42 -26.23 10.14 3.37
N ALA A 43 -25.45 9.09 3.64
CA ALA A 43 -24.06 9.20 4.06
C ALA A 43 -23.31 7.91 3.70
N ALA A 44 -23.23 7.62 2.41
CA ALA A 44 -22.35 6.59 1.88
C ALA A 44 -21.95 7.01 0.46
N CYS A 45 -21.11 8.03 0.39
CA CYS A 45 -20.25 8.41 -0.75
C CYS A 45 -19.61 9.78 -0.46
N THR A 46 -18.86 9.89 0.64
CA THR A 46 -17.81 10.91 0.78
C THR A 46 -16.69 10.29 1.59
N GLY A 47 -15.63 9.86 0.92
CA GLY A 47 -14.34 9.63 1.57
C GLY A 47 -13.87 10.97 2.13
N ARG A 48 -14.07 11.16 3.43
CA ARG A 48 -13.39 12.19 4.21
C ARG A 48 -12.37 11.49 5.08
N VAL A 49 -11.14 11.51 4.60
CA VAL A 49 -9.95 11.33 5.43
C VAL A 49 -9.78 12.66 6.18
N GLY A 50 -9.70 12.60 7.51
CA GLY A 50 -9.40 13.77 8.36
C GLY A 50 -10.63 14.55 8.83
N GLY A 51 -11.04 14.29 10.07
CA GLY A 51 -12.06 15.06 10.77
C GLY A 51 -12.51 14.33 12.02
N SER A 52 -12.08 14.80 13.18
CA SER A 52 -12.53 14.33 14.48
C SER A 52 -14.03 14.61 14.66
N ASP A 53 -14.87 13.67 14.26
CA ASP A 53 -16.25 13.63 14.71
C ASP A 53 -16.63 12.17 14.97
N SER A 54 -16.57 11.83 16.26
CA SER A 54 -17.08 10.59 16.83
C SER A 54 -18.57 10.44 16.51
N THR A 55 -18.87 9.77 15.41
CA THR A 55 -20.23 9.42 15.01
C THR A 55 -20.36 7.90 14.90
N GLY A 56 -20.72 7.27 16.03
CA GLY A 56 -21.66 6.16 16.06
C GLY A 56 -21.23 4.77 15.57
N GLY A 57 -19.99 4.52 15.18
CA GLY A 57 -19.44 3.17 15.05
C GLY A 57 -19.02 2.63 16.42
N SER A 58 -19.44 1.43 16.81
CA SER A 58 -18.83 0.75 17.96
C SER A 58 -17.33 0.65 17.73
N ALA A 59 -16.52 1.17 18.66
CA ALA A 59 -15.07 1.04 18.59
C ALA A 59 -14.70 -0.45 18.46
N LEU A 60 -13.83 -0.77 17.51
CA LEU A 60 -13.33 -2.13 17.35
C LEU A 60 -12.66 -2.56 18.65
N THR A 61 -12.92 -3.79 19.07
CA THR A 61 -12.36 -4.36 20.30
C THR A 61 -11.33 -5.40 19.91
N ALA A 62 -10.11 -5.27 20.41
CA ALA A 62 -9.07 -6.27 20.23
C ALA A 62 -9.51 -7.62 20.84
N PRO A 63 -9.16 -8.74 20.21
CA PRO A 63 -9.46 -10.07 20.75
C PRO A 63 -8.60 -10.36 21.99
N GLU A 64 -8.90 -11.48 22.66
CA GLU A 64 -8.04 -12.01 23.72
C GLU A 64 -6.64 -12.32 23.20
N ASP A 65 -5.62 -11.91 23.95
CA ASP A 65 -4.22 -12.20 23.65
C ASP A 65 -3.87 -13.64 24.06
N LEU A 66 -3.56 -14.48 23.07
CA LEU A 66 -3.26 -15.90 23.23
C LEU A 66 -1.76 -16.19 23.24
N SER A 67 -0.90 -15.17 23.22
CA SER A 67 0.57 -15.31 23.21
C SER A 67 1.15 -16.14 24.36
N SER A 68 0.41 -16.32 25.46
CA SER A 68 0.84 -17.15 26.60
C SER A 68 0.84 -18.65 26.28
N SER A 69 -0.07 -19.10 25.40
CA SER A 69 -0.25 -20.51 25.01
C SER A 69 0.12 -20.77 23.55
N VAL A 70 0.07 -19.75 22.70
CA VAL A 70 0.43 -19.80 21.28
C VAL A 70 1.77 -19.08 21.07
N LYS A 71 2.81 -19.85 20.76
CA LYS A 71 4.17 -19.34 20.51
C LYS A 71 4.47 -19.29 19.02
N THR A 72 3.58 -18.65 18.29
CA THR A 72 3.75 -18.41 16.85
C THR A 72 3.41 -16.97 16.52
N LEU A 73 3.99 -16.45 15.45
CA LEU A 73 3.74 -15.11 14.93
C LEU A 73 3.77 -15.16 13.39
N THR A 74 2.79 -14.58 12.71
CA THR A 74 2.91 -14.28 11.27
C THR A 74 3.27 -12.82 11.05
N TRP A 75 4.40 -12.57 10.38
CA TRP A 75 4.87 -11.24 10.05
C TRP A 75 4.77 -11.02 8.54
N ALA A 76 3.82 -10.18 8.11
CA ALA A 76 3.73 -9.75 6.72
C ALA A 76 4.63 -8.53 6.46
N ASN A 77 5.52 -8.64 5.48
CA ASN A 77 6.52 -7.62 5.21
C ASN A 77 6.76 -7.40 3.72
N TRP A 78 7.59 -6.40 3.42
CA TRP A 78 8.14 -6.09 2.11
C TRP A 78 9.28 -7.04 1.73
N SER A 79 9.59 -7.12 0.43
CA SER A 79 10.83 -7.72 -0.05
C SER A 79 12.05 -6.94 0.44
N PHE A 80 13.21 -7.59 0.59
CA PHE A 80 14.49 -6.98 0.98
C PHE A 80 14.54 -6.36 2.40
N TYR A 81 13.60 -6.69 3.29
CA TYR A 81 13.46 -6.05 4.62
C TYR A 81 14.02 -6.86 5.80
N LEU A 82 14.64 -8.00 5.51
CA LEU A 82 15.29 -8.86 6.48
C LEU A 82 16.56 -9.43 5.86
N ASP A 83 17.55 -9.77 6.71
CA ASP A 83 18.78 -10.40 6.27
C ASP A 83 18.50 -11.76 5.64
N GLU A 84 19.17 -12.08 4.54
CA GLU A 84 19.08 -13.39 3.89
C GLU A 84 20.49 -13.96 3.69
N ASP A 85 20.67 -15.24 3.99
CA ASP A 85 21.93 -15.97 3.71
C ASP A 85 21.88 -16.69 2.36
N ASP A 86 23.01 -17.27 1.94
CA ASP A 86 23.16 -17.95 0.64
C ASP A 86 22.17 -19.13 0.45
N ASP A 87 21.59 -19.66 1.54
CA ASP A 87 20.63 -20.75 1.55
C ASP A 87 19.16 -20.24 1.59
N GLY A 88 18.95 -18.93 1.55
CA GLY A 88 17.62 -18.29 1.58
C GLY A 88 17.00 -18.23 2.97
N ASN A 89 17.79 -18.39 4.03
CA ASN A 89 17.29 -18.28 5.41
C ASN A 89 17.47 -16.86 5.94
N HIS A 90 16.79 -16.55 7.06
CA HIS A 90 16.93 -15.27 7.76
C HIS A 90 17.64 -15.44 9.12
N PRO A 91 18.98 -15.26 9.19
CA PRO A 91 19.74 -15.50 10.42
C PRO A 91 19.25 -14.71 11.64
N THR A 92 18.85 -13.45 11.46
CA THR A 92 18.32 -12.63 12.57
C THR A 92 17.00 -13.18 13.08
N LEU A 93 16.14 -13.71 12.18
CA LEU A 93 14.89 -14.32 12.58
C LEU A 93 15.11 -15.64 13.32
N GLN A 94 15.99 -16.50 12.81
CA GLN A 94 16.34 -17.75 13.47
C GLN A 94 16.90 -17.51 14.88
N ALA A 95 17.77 -16.51 15.04
CA ALA A 95 18.28 -16.13 16.34
C ALA A 95 17.16 -15.67 17.30
N PHE A 96 16.15 -14.95 16.78
CA PHE A 96 14.96 -14.58 17.56
C PHE A 96 14.12 -15.80 17.95
N GLU A 97 13.87 -16.74 17.03
CA GLU A 97 13.13 -17.97 17.31
C GLU A 97 13.84 -18.82 18.36
N ASP A 98 15.15 -19.00 18.24
CA ASP A 98 15.98 -19.74 19.19
C ASP A 98 15.97 -19.11 20.59
N GLN A 99 16.02 -17.77 20.66
CA GLN A 99 16.05 -17.05 21.93
C GLN A 99 14.70 -17.09 22.65
N THR A 100 13.60 -17.01 21.91
CA THR A 100 12.26 -16.79 22.48
C THR A 100 11.40 -18.05 22.50
N GLY A 101 11.71 -19.04 21.67
CA GLY A 101 10.87 -20.20 21.39
C GLY A 101 9.60 -19.84 20.62
N ILE A 102 9.50 -18.64 20.04
CA ILE A 102 8.39 -18.23 19.17
C ILE A 102 8.75 -18.61 17.75
N THR A 103 7.90 -19.38 17.08
CA THR A 103 8.06 -19.65 15.64
C THR A 103 7.47 -18.49 14.83
N VAL A 104 8.25 -17.92 13.91
CA VAL A 104 7.83 -16.82 13.06
C VAL A 104 7.63 -17.29 11.63
N ASN A 105 6.41 -17.15 11.14
CA ASN A 105 6.10 -17.24 9.73
C ASN A 105 6.33 -15.87 9.08
N TYR A 106 7.50 -15.69 8.47
CA TYR A 106 7.82 -14.48 7.72
C TYR A 106 7.23 -14.56 6.31
N ASP A 107 6.30 -13.65 6.02
CA ASP A 107 5.52 -13.64 4.78
C ASP A 107 5.82 -12.37 3.99
N VAL A 108 6.56 -12.51 2.88
CA VAL A 108 6.83 -11.42 1.93
C VAL A 108 5.58 -11.17 1.07
N ALA A 109 4.55 -10.61 1.71
CA ALA A 109 3.22 -10.45 1.14
C ALA A 109 2.92 -9.03 0.62
N ILE A 110 3.81 -8.08 0.88
CA ILE A 110 3.59 -6.66 0.60
C ILE A 110 4.48 -6.24 -0.58
N ASP A 111 3.88 -6.07 -1.75
CA ASP A 111 4.51 -5.45 -2.94
C ASP A 111 4.12 -3.98 -3.09
N ASP A 112 2.91 -3.62 -2.62
CA ASP A 112 2.34 -2.27 -2.68
C ASP A 112 1.34 -2.08 -1.54
N ASN A 113 1.40 -0.92 -0.86
CA ASN A 113 0.53 -0.60 0.27
C ASN A 113 -0.96 -0.72 -0.08
N ASN A 114 -1.39 -0.20 -1.24
CA ASN A 114 -2.80 -0.18 -1.63
C ASN A 114 -3.29 -1.60 -1.94
N THR A 115 -2.48 -2.38 -2.65
CA THR A 115 -2.82 -3.76 -3.01
C THR A 115 -2.96 -4.63 -1.76
N TYR A 116 -2.00 -4.53 -0.82
CA TYR A 116 -2.08 -5.26 0.44
C TYR A 116 -3.29 -4.83 1.27
N PHE A 117 -3.51 -3.52 1.44
CA PHE A 117 -4.67 -3.03 2.18
C PHE A 117 -5.99 -3.47 1.54
N ALA A 118 -6.12 -3.43 0.21
CA ALA A 118 -7.32 -3.89 -0.49
C ALA A 118 -7.65 -5.36 -0.22
N LYS A 119 -6.64 -6.22 0.01
CA LYS A 119 -6.80 -7.63 0.35
C LYS A 119 -7.37 -7.86 1.76
N VAL A 120 -7.06 -6.98 2.71
CA VAL A 120 -7.34 -7.19 4.16
C VAL A 120 -8.33 -6.21 4.79
N ARG A 121 -8.70 -5.14 4.09
CA ARG A 121 -9.52 -4.04 4.65
C ARG A 121 -10.88 -4.49 5.17
N ASP A 122 -11.51 -5.49 4.56
CA ASP A 122 -12.86 -5.92 4.93
C ASP A 122 -12.81 -6.66 6.28
N GLN A 123 -11.80 -7.48 6.50
CA GLN A 123 -11.53 -8.14 7.78
C GLN A 123 -11.16 -7.13 8.86
N LEU A 124 -10.30 -6.15 8.55
CA LEU A 124 -9.95 -5.07 9.48
C LEU A 124 -11.17 -4.26 9.92
N ALA A 125 -12.04 -3.89 8.98
CA ALA A 125 -13.29 -3.17 9.25
C ALA A 125 -14.25 -3.95 10.15
N LEU A 126 -14.14 -5.28 10.19
CA LEU A 126 -14.91 -6.17 11.05
C LEU A 126 -14.18 -6.55 12.36
N GLY A 127 -12.96 -6.03 12.59
CA GLY A 127 -12.13 -6.40 13.74
C GLY A 127 -11.62 -7.84 13.70
N GLN A 128 -11.59 -8.46 12.52
CA GLN A 128 -11.20 -9.86 12.33
C GLN A 128 -9.71 -9.99 12.05
N GLY A 129 -9.15 -11.17 12.35
CA GLY A 129 -7.78 -11.52 12.01
C GLY A 129 -7.58 -11.52 10.49
N ILE A 130 -6.46 -10.94 10.04
CA ILE A 130 -6.12 -10.81 8.62
C ILE A 130 -5.16 -11.90 8.12
N GLY A 131 -4.81 -12.84 8.98
CA GLY A 131 -3.79 -13.87 8.74
C GLY A 131 -2.37 -13.44 9.14
N ALA A 132 -2.12 -12.13 9.27
CA ALA A 132 -0.89 -11.58 9.84
C ALA A 132 -1.12 -11.08 11.27
N ASP A 133 -0.17 -11.36 12.15
CA ASP A 133 -0.16 -10.89 13.54
C ASP A 133 0.61 -9.58 13.69
N THR A 134 1.55 -9.33 12.77
CA THR A 134 2.21 -8.04 12.58
C THR A 134 2.43 -7.74 11.10
N VAL A 135 2.42 -6.45 10.76
CA VAL A 135 2.63 -5.94 9.39
C VAL A 135 3.66 -4.82 9.42
N CYS A 136 4.36 -4.60 8.32
CA CYS A 136 5.16 -3.39 8.09
C CYS A 136 4.52 -2.53 7.01
N LEU A 137 4.11 -1.29 7.30
CA LEU A 137 3.47 -0.41 6.31
C LEU A 137 4.01 1.01 6.37
N THR A 138 4.00 1.67 5.23
CA THR A 138 4.55 3.03 5.06
C THR A 138 3.74 4.05 5.85
N ASP A 139 4.39 5.09 6.36
CA ASP A 139 3.83 6.14 7.23
C ASP A 139 2.40 6.58 6.87
N TRP A 140 2.11 6.82 5.60
CA TRP A 140 0.80 7.27 5.15
C TRP A 140 -0.28 6.20 5.27
N MET A 141 0.06 4.93 5.05
CA MET A 141 -0.86 3.80 5.21
C MET A 141 -1.01 3.44 6.68
N ALA A 142 0.08 3.49 7.45
CA ALA A 142 0.06 3.37 8.90
C ALA A 142 -0.89 4.40 9.53
N ASN A 143 -0.82 5.65 9.08
CA ASN A 143 -1.76 6.70 9.48
C ASN A 143 -3.22 6.30 9.21
N ILE A 144 -3.54 5.80 8.01
CA ILE A 144 -4.90 5.36 7.68
C ILE A 144 -5.37 4.25 8.62
N TRP A 145 -4.52 3.25 8.88
CA TRP A 145 -4.87 2.13 9.75
C TRP A 145 -5.09 2.59 11.20
N ILE A 146 -4.21 3.44 11.72
CA ILE A 146 -4.31 3.98 13.08
C ILE A 146 -5.55 4.86 13.23
N ALA A 147 -5.77 5.79 12.30
CA ALA A 147 -6.94 6.67 12.32
C ALA A 147 -8.27 5.89 12.17
N SER A 148 -8.25 4.73 11.53
CA SER A 148 -9.41 3.85 11.37
C SER A 148 -9.63 2.89 12.54
N GLY A 149 -8.73 2.87 13.52
CA GLY A 149 -8.78 1.92 14.65
C GLY A 149 -8.46 0.48 14.25
N TYR A 150 -7.72 0.27 13.16
CA TYR A 150 -7.35 -1.04 12.63
C TYR A 150 -6.08 -1.62 13.25
N THR A 151 -5.54 -0.96 14.27
CA THR A 151 -4.33 -1.39 14.99
C THR A 151 -4.56 -1.52 16.48
N GLN A 152 -3.74 -2.33 17.13
CA GLN A 152 -3.63 -2.40 18.58
C GLN A 152 -2.44 -1.56 19.05
N ALA A 153 -2.61 -0.86 20.17
CA ALA A 153 -1.51 -0.14 20.79
C ALA A 153 -0.50 -1.12 21.41
N PHE A 154 0.78 -0.89 21.18
CA PHE A 154 1.86 -1.64 21.80
C PHE A 154 1.91 -1.43 23.32
N ASP A 155 2.45 -2.41 24.04
CA ASP A 155 2.81 -2.23 25.45
C ASP A 155 4.18 -1.55 25.55
N LYS A 156 4.18 -0.25 25.84
CA LYS A 156 5.42 0.54 25.92
C LYS A 156 6.43 -0.02 26.92
N ALA A 157 5.97 -0.64 28.00
CA ALA A 157 6.85 -1.22 29.01
C ALA A 157 7.63 -2.43 28.47
N LYS A 158 7.13 -3.09 27.43
CA LYS A 158 7.78 -4.22 26.74
C LYS A 158 8.68 -3.81 25.58
N MET A 159 8.76 -2.51 25.27
CA MET A 159 9.60 -1.99 24.17
C MET A 159 10.76 -1.10 24.66
N PRO A 160 11.56 -1.50 25.68
CA PRO A 160 12.62 -0.64 26.21
C PRO A 160 13.69 -0.32 25.16
N ASN A 161 13.99 -1.25 24.24
CA ASN A 161 14.96 -1.04 23.18
C ASN A 161 14.49 -0.01 22.14
N VAL A 162 13.19 0.05 21.85
CA VAL A 162 12.64 1.05 20.90
C VAL A 162 12.83 2.44 21.46
N TYR A 163 12.38 2.68 22.70
CA TYR A 163 12.46 4.02 23.29
C TYR A 163 13.88 4.45 23.69
N ALA A 164 14.79 3.49 23.87
CA ALA A 164 16.20 3.79 24.13
C ALA A 164 16.99 4.13 22.86
N ASN A 165 16.68 3.50 21.72
CA ASN A 165 17.53 3.55 20.53
C ASN A 165 16.90 4.22 19.31
N LEU A 166 15.58 4.38 19.25
CA LEU A 166 14.93 4.98 18.07
C LEU A 166 15.39 6.42 17.90
N ASN A 167 15.70 6.78 16.65
CA ASN A 167 16.14 8.13 16.31
C ASN A 167 15.11 9.17 16.79
N PRO A 168 15.51 10.21 17.54
CA PRO A 168 14.59 11.22 18.05
C PRO A 168 13.70 11.87 16.98
N SER A 169 14.21 12.03 15.75
CA SER A 169 13.44 12.59 14.62
C SER A 169 12.26 11.71 14.20
N LEU A 170 12.31 10.40 14.46
CA LEU A 170 11.27 9.43 14.12
C LEU A 170 10.32 9.15 15.30
N MET A 171 10.57 9.68 16.50
CA MET A 171 9.84 9.31 17.72
C MET A 171 8.41 9.87 17.80
N ASN A 172 8.11 10.96 17.09
CA ASN A 172 6.84 11.67 17.21
C ASN A 172 6.27 12.08 15.85
N PRO A 173 5.92 11.13 14.98
CA PRO A 173 5.20 11.46 13.75
C PRO A 173 3.83 12.05 14.10
N SER A 174 3.30 12.90 13.22
CA SER A 174 1.98 13.51 13.41
C SER A 174 0.84 12.49 13.47
N PHE A 175 0.98 11.34 12.82
CA PHE A 175 -0.04 10.30 12.77
C PHE A 175 -0.05 9.35 13.98
N ASP A 176 1.05 9.28 14.75
CA ASP A 176 1.15 8.45 15.95
C ASP A 176 2.11 9.07 16.99
N PRO A 177 1.71 10.19 17.63
CA PRO A 177 2.55 10.87 18.60
C PRO A 177 3.01 9.93 19.73
N GLY A 178 4.32 9.82 19.91
CA GLY A 178 4.93 8.95 20.92
C GLY A 178 4.88 7.45 20.59
N ARG A 179 4.63 7.07 19.32
CA ARG A 179 4.72 5.69 18.80
C ARG A 179 3.91 4.69 19.63
N ALA A 180 2.60 4.92 19.70
CA ALA A 180 1.70 4.05 20.47
C ALA A 180 1.26 2.83 19.65
N ASN A 181 1.10 2.96 18.33
CA ASN A 181 0.57 1.91 17.45
C ASN A 181 1.51 1.56 16.28
N SER A 182 2.62 2.28 16.15
CA SER A 182 3.63 2.10 15.11
C SER A 182 5.04 2.09 15.69
N VAL A 183 5.93 1.29 15.13
CA VAL A 183 7.37 1.33 15.40
C VAL A 183 8.12 1.35 14.06
N PRO A 184 8.92 2.39 13.75
CA PRO A 184 9.73 2.41 12.53
C PRO A 184 10.67 1.21 12.46
N TRP A 185 10.58 0.45 11.37
CA TRP A 185 11.48 -0.66 11.08
C TRP A 185 12.63 -0.21 10.19
N GLN A 186 12.28 0.33 9.02
CA GLN A 186 13.22 0.86 8.06
C GLN A 186 12.72 2.19 7.51
N SER A 187 13.66 3.04 7.13
CA SER A 187 13.41 4.30 6.47
C SER A 187 14.35 4.42 5.29
N GLY A 188 13.94 5.20 4.30
CA GLY A 188 14.74 5.44 3.12
C GLY A 188 14.17 6.56 2.29
N PHE A 189 14.64 6.62 1.05
CA PHE A 189 14.22 7.65 0.11
C PHE A 189 13.69 7.03 -1.16
N ALA A 190 12.73 7.69 -1.81
CA ALA A 190 12.53 7.49 -3.24
C ALA A 190 13.43 8.46 -4.01
N GLY A 191 14.07 7.95 -5.05
CA GLY A 191 15.02 8.68 -5.88
C GLY A 191 15.16 8.05 -7.25
N LEU A 192 16.28 8.35 -7.91
CA LEU A 192 16.60 7.86 -9.24
C LEU A 192 17.63 6.75 -9.16
N ALA A 193 17.39 5.65 -9.87
CA ALA A 193 18.40 4.65 -10.13
C ALA A 193 18.64 4.45 -11.61
N TRP A 194 19.83 3.98 -11.94
CA TRP A 194 20.24 3.70 -13.31
C TRP A 194 21.24 2.57 -13.41
N ASN A 195 21.26 1.86 -14.54
CA ASN A 195 22.32 0.91 -14.86
C ASN A 195 23.63 1.68 -15.16
N THR A 196 24.67 1.46 -14.35
CA THR A 196 25.92 2.24 -14.41
C THR A 196 26.74 2.01 -15.68
N GLU A 197 26.60 0.85 -16.32
CA GLU A 197 27.27 0.55 -17.58
C GLU A 197 26.60 1.23 -18.77
N LYS A 198 25.26 1.32 -18.78
CA LYS A 198 24.50 1.95 -19.87
C LYS A 198 24.44 3.47 -19.72
N LEU A 199 24.45 3.96 -18.48
CA LEU A 199 24.34 5.37 -18.12
C LEU A 199 25.52 5.78 -17.21
N PRO A 200 26.75 5.82 -17.75
CA PRO A 200 27.96 6.06 -16.94
C PRO A 200 28.04 7.47 -16.34
N ASN A 201 27.26 8.41 -16.87
CA ASN A 201 27.17 9.77 -16.35
C ASN A 201 26.10 9.92 -15.25
N GLY A 202 25.33 8.87 -14.98
CA GLY A 202 24.23 8.86 -14.02
C GLY A 202 23.06 9.76 -14.39
N LEU A 203 22.24 10.04 -13.38
CA LEU A 203 21.05 10.88 -13.45
C LEU A 203 21.11 11.92 -12.33
N ALA A 204 20.74 13.17 -12.63
CA ALA A 204 20.71 14.26 -11.65
C ALA A 204 19.30 14.82 -11.44
N SER A 205 18.40 14.61 -12.40
CA SER A 205 17.07 15.19 -12.40
C SER A 205 16.01 14.21 -12.88
N VAL A 206 14.75 14.43 -12.50
CA VAL A 206 13.62 13.63 -13.01
C VAL A 206 13.50 13.80 -14.52
N GLU A 207 13.86 14.96 -15.05
CA GLU A 207 13.87 15.28 -16.48
C GLU A 207 14.82 14.38 -17.27
N ASP A 208 15.92 13.91 -16.67
CA ASP A 208 16.86 13.00 -17.32
C ASP A 208 16.18 11.67 -17.70
N LEU A 209 15.17 11.24 -16.94
CA LEU A 209 14.35 10.06 -17.29
C LEU A 209 13.61 10.25 -18.61
N TRP A 210 13.31 11.48 -19.01
CA TRP A 210 12.55 11.79 -20.21
C TRP A 210 13.43 11.95 -21.45
N ASN A 211 14.73 11.66 -21.33
CA ASN A 211 15.63 11.64 -22.48
C ASN A 211 15.13 10.63 -23.53
N PRO A 212 15.02 11.02 -24.82
CA PRO A 212 14.63 10.12 -25.91
C PRO A 212 15.48 8.84 -26.04
N ASP A 213 16.74 8.85 -25.58
CA ASP A 213 17.59 7.65 -25.59
C ASP A 213 17.10 6.57 -24.60
N LEU A 214 16.28 6.96 -23.61
CA LEU A 214 15.64 6.07 -22.63
C LEU A 214 14.22 5.67 -23.02
N LYS A 215 13.79 5.95 -24.26
CA LYS A 215 12.43 5.70 -24.71
C LYS A 215 12.01 4.24 -24.49
N GLY A 216 10.95 4.04 -23.71
CA GLY A 216 10.41 2.72 -23.39
C GLY A 216 11.30 1.90 -22.47
N ARG A 217 12.23 2.53 -21.75
CA ARG A 217 13.19 1.89 -20.82
C ARG A 217 13.19 2.55 -19.44
N VAL A 218 12.16 3.34 -19.12
CA VAL A 218 12.00 3.97 -17.81
C VAL A 218 10.99 3.20 -16.97
N GLY A 219 11.36 2.88 -15.74
CA GLY A 219 10.44 2.39 -14.71
C GLY A 219 10.04 3.48 -13.72
N VAL A 220 8.84 3.40 -13.16
CA VAL A 220 8.43 4.27 -12.05
C VAL A 220 7.64 3.48 -11.01
N LEU A 221 7.57 3.99 -9.78
CA LEU A 221 6.83 3.36 -8.69
C LEU A 221 5.31 3.53 -8.89
N SER A 222 4.53 2.52 -8.50
CA SER A 222 3.08 2.64 -8.31
C SER A 222 2.73 3.48 -7.09
N GLU A 223 3.67 3.68 -6.16
CA GLU A 223 3.53 4.60 -5.03
C GLU A 223 3.43 6.04 -5.55
N MET A 224 2.19 6.53 -5.61
CA MET A 224 1.88 7.85 -6.14
C MET A 224 2.60 8.95 -5.38
N ARG A 225 2.77 8.81 -4.05
CA ARG A 225 3.44 9.84 -3.24
C ARG A 225 4.90 10.01 -3.62
N ASP A 226 5.55 8.95 -4.09
CA ASP A 226 6.93 8.98 -4.52
C ASP A 226 7.04 9.40 -5.98
N THR A 227 6.36 8.71 -6.90
CA THR A 227 6.47 9.03 -8.34
C THR A 227 5.95 10.42 -8.66
N ILE A 228 4.74 10.77 -8.21
CA ILE A 228 4.18 12.11 -8.47
C ILE A 228 4.88 13.14 -7.58
N GLY A 229 5.26 12.79 -6.35
CA GLY A 229 6.02 13.69 -5.47
C GLY A 229 7.35 14.14 -6.05
N LEU A 230 8.12 13.22 -6.65
CA LEU A 230 9.38 13.58 -7.33
C LEU A 230 9.15 14.46 -8.56
N ILE A 231 8.10 14.22 -9.34
CA ILE A 231 7.74 15.09 -10.47
C ILE A 231 7.33 16.48 -9.99
N MET A 232 6.57 16.57 -8.89
CA MET A 232 6.21 17.87 -8.29
C MET A 232 7.44 18.62 -7.79
N LEU A 233 8.37 17.93 -7.11
CA LEU A 233 9.66 18.50 -6.70
C LEU A 233 10.44 19.03 -7.90
N SER A 234 10.49 18.29 -9.02
CA SER A 234 11.20 18.73 -10.24
C SER A 234 10.56 19.97 -10.88
N GLN A 235 9.25 20.17 -10.68
CA GLN A 235 8.52 21.39 -11.04
C GLN A 235 8.70 22.55 -10.05
N GLY A 236 9.54 22.38 -9.02
CA GLY A 236 9.84 23.38 -8.00
C GLY A 236 8.78 23.48 -6.89
N VAL A 237 7.92 22.47 -6.74
CA VAL A 237 6.89 22.43 -5.71
C VAL A 237 7.49 21.92 -4.40
N ASP A 238 7.35 22.70 -3.33
CA ASP A 238 7.65 22.22 -1.97
C ASP A 238 6.51 21.33 -1.46
N ILE A 239 6.66 20.02 -1.64
CA ILE A 239 5.66 19.01 -1.25
C ILE A 239 5.51 18.87 0.28
N SER A 240 6.41 19.47 1.08
CA SER A 240 6.32 19.46 2.55
C SER A 240 5.47 20.60 3.13
N SER A 241 5.10 21.57 2.30
CA SER A 241 4.31 22.75 2.65
C SER A 241 2.83 22.56 2.33
N ASP A 242 1.96 23.29 3.02
CA ASP A 242 0.51 23.38 2.71
C ASP A 242 0.20 24.37 1.56
N SER A 243 1.22 24.87 0.85
CA SER A 243 1.09 25.94 -0.16
C SER A 243 0.82 25.47 -1.59
N TRP A 244 0.81 24.16 -1.84
CA TRP A 244 0.47 23.57 -3.14
C TRP A 244 -0.93 22.92 -3.09
N GLY A 245 -1.53 22.67 -4.24
CA GLY A 245 -2.82 22.00 -4.31
C GLY A 245 -3.11 21.37 -5.66
N ASP A 246 -4.39 21.38 -6.05
CA ASP A 246 -4.88 20.68 -7.24
C ASP A 246 -4.16 21.08 -8.53
N THR A 247 -3.71 22.34 -8.65
CA THR A 247 -3.04 22.82 -9.87
C THR A 247 -1.65 22.20 -10.02
N GLU A 248 -0.82 22.30 -8.98
CA GLU A 248 0.53 21.72 -8.96
C GLU A 248 0.47 20.19 -9.11
N PHE A 249 -0.48 19.56 -8.42
CA PHE A 249 -0.70 18.12 -8.52
C PHE A 249 -1.12 17.71 -9.94
N GLN A 250 -2.08 18.42 -10.54
CA GLN A 250 -2.53 18.10 -11.90
C GLN A 250 -1.42 18.31 -12.94
N ASN A 251 -0.56 19.33 -12.79
CA ASN A 251 0.59 19.52 -13.67
C ASN A 251 1.56 18.32 -13.64
N ALA A 252 1.80 17.75 -12.46
CA ALA A 252 2.63 16.55 -12.33
C ALA A 252 1.96 15.30 -12.93
N ILE A 253 0.65 15.16 -12.73
CA ILE A 253 -0.15 14.10 -13.36
C ILE A 253 -0.13 14.21 -14.89
N ASP A 254 -0.23 15.41 -15.44
CA ASP A 254 -0.20 15.64 -16.89
C ASP A 254 1.16 15.24 -17.49
N VAL A 255 2.27 15.56 -16.81
CA VAL A 255 3.60 15.08 -17.19
C VAL A 255 3.67 13.56 -17.15
N PHE A 256 3.26 12.94 -16.04
CA PHE A 256 3.24 11.49 -15.90
C PHE A 256 2.41 10.82 -17.01
N ALA A 257 1.19 11.28 -17.24
CA ALA A 257 0.28 10.75 -18.24
C ALA A 257 0.84 10.90 -19.67
N GLN A 258 1.48 12.03 -19.97
CA GLN A 258 2.15 12.25 -21.25
C GLN A 258 3.30 11.25 -21.44
N GLN A 259 4.16 11.05 -20.43
CA GLN A 259 5.28 10.11 -20.52
C GLN A 259 4.83 8.65 -20.66
N VAL A 260 3.71 8.27 -20.03
CA VAL A 260 3.06 6.98 -20.28
C VAL A 260 2.53 6.89 -21.71
N SER A 261 1.74 7.87 -22.15
CA SER A 261 1.11 7.88 -23.47
C SER A 261 2.13 7.86 -24.61
N ASP A 262 3.24 8.56 -24.45
CA ASP A 262 4.30 8.58 -25.45
C ASP A 262 5.08 7.26 -25.46
N GLY A 263 4.92 6.39 -24.45
CA GLY A 263 5.71 5.16 -24.29
C GLY A 263 7.12 5.44 -23.77
N GLN A 264 7.34 6.53 -23.04
CA GLN A 264 8.59 6.76 -22.31
C GLN A 264 8.68 5.84 -21.09
N ILE A 265 7.63 5.87 -20.27
CA ILE A 265 7.48 4.97 -19.13
C ILE A 265 7.06 3.59 -19.65
N ARG A 266 7.88 2.59 -19.32
CA ARG A 266 7.66 1.19 -19.67
C ARG A 266 6.69 0.53 -18.70
N ASN A 267 7.00 0.62 -17.41
CA ASN A 267 6.34 -0.11 -16.34
C ASN A 267 6.09 0.81 -15.14
N ILE A 268 4.98 0.56 -14.44
CA ILE A 268 4.57 1.20 -13.18
C ILE A 268 4.33 0.07 -12.18
N LYS A 269 5.15 -0.06 -11.14
CA LYS A 269 5.15 -1.24 -10.24
C LYS A 269 5.46 -0.88 -8.78
N GLY A 270 5.05 -1.76 -7.86
CA GLY A 270 5.59 -1.83 -6.50
C GLY A 270 6.99 -2.44 -6.48
N ASN A 271 7.40 -3.16 -5.43
CA ASN A 271 8.77 -3.72 -5.33
C ASN A 271 9.18 -4.63 -6.50
N SER A 272 8.23 -5.22 -7.23
CA SER A 272 8.47 -6.00 -8.45
C SER A 272 9.13 -5.25 -9.63
N TYR A 273 9.47 -3.96 -9.49
CA TYR A 273 10.36 -3.27 -10.45
C TYR A 273 11.80 -3.77 -10.42
N ALA A 274 12.25 -4.40 -9.31
CA ALA A 274 13.63 -4.88 -9.16
C ALA A 274 14.03 -5.82 -10.31
N ASP A 275 13.13 -6.74 -10.69
CA ASP A 275 13.31 -7.64 -11.82
C ASP A 275 13.50 -6.90 -13.15
N ASP A 276 12.83 -5.76 -13.34
CA ASP A 276 12.95 -4.98 -14.57
C ASP A 276 14.36 -4.35 -14.68
N LEU A 277 14.94 -3.92 -13.56
CA LEU A 277 16.31 -3.41 -13.53
C LEU A 277 17.32 -4.55 -13.76
N ILE A 278 17.17 -5.66 -13.05
CA ILE A 278 18.07 -6.82 -13.13
C ILE A 278 18.14 -7.37 -14.56
N ASN A 279 16.98 -7.54 -15.20
CA ASN A 279 16.84 -8.03 -16.57
C ASN A 279 17.12 -6.96 -17.64
N GLU A 280 17.44 -5.73 -17.22
CA GLU A 280 17.58 -4.56 -18.09
C GLU A 280 16.33 -4.28 -18.94
N ASP A 281 15.12 -4.64 -18.51
CA ASP A 281 13.89 -4.16 -19.14
C ASP A 281 13.75 -2.65 -18.98
N THR A 282 14.13 -2.13 -17.81
CA THR A 282 14.35 -0.71 -17.55
C THR A 282 15.84 -0.43 -17.35
N LEU A 283 16.30 0.74 -17.81
CA LEU A 283 17.69 1.19 -17.63
C LEU A 283 17.81 2.30 -16.60
N ALA A 284 16.70 2.98 -16.32
CA ALA A 284 16.58 4.05 -15.36
C ALA A 284 15.20 3.97 -14.72
N ALA A 285 15.08 4.32 -13.44
CA ALA A 285 13.79 4.29 -12.77
C ALA A 285 13.72 5.24 -11.57
N ILE A 286 12.49 5.65 -11.23
CA ILE A 286 12.17 6.10 -9.87
C ILE A 286 12.04 4.86 -9.00
N VAL A 287 12.80 4.77 -7.90
CA VAL A 287 12.90 3.58 -7.04
C VAL A 287 13.19 3.94 -5.59
N TRP A 288 13.17 2.94 -4.71
CA TRP A 288 13.55 3.08 -3.30
C TRP A 288 15.05 2.79 -3.07
N SER A 289 15.68 3.59 -2.21
CA SER A 289 17.13 3.53 -1.94
C SER A 289 17.60 2.20 -1.34
N GLY A 290 16.77 1.58 -0.49
CA GLY A 290 17.07 0.30 0.17
C GLY A 290 17.22 -0.83 -0.84
N ASP A 291 16.27 -0.94 -1.77
CA ASP A 291 16.23 -1.98 -2.79
C ASP A 291 17.49 -1.95 -3.68
N ILE A 292 17.97 -0.78 -4.09
CA ILE A 292 19.20 -0.69 -4.89
C ILE A 292 20.42 -1.16 -4.10
N THR A 293 20.45 -0.90 -2.80
CA THR A 293 21.53 -1.38 -1.93
C THR A 293 21.49 -2.91 -1.84
N ALA A 294 20.30 -3.49 -1.65
CA ALA A 294 20.12 -4.95 -1.58
C ALA A 294 20.47 -5.62 -2.92
N ILE A 295 19.96 -5.11 -4.04
CA ILE A 295 20.24 -5.66 -5.38
C ILE A 295 21.73 -5.61 -5.71
N ASN A 296 22.43 -4.50 -5.42
CA ASN A 296 23.87 -4.41 -5.65
C ASN A 296 24.66 -5.38 -4.75
N ALA A 297 24.21 -5.60 -3.51
CA ALA A 297 24.82 -6.59 -2.61
C ALA A 297 24.65 -8.02 -3.16
N GLU A 298 23.46 -8.37 -3.65
CA GLU A 298 23.16 -9.68 -4.24
C GLU A 298 24.00 -9.96 -5.51
N VAL A 299 24.14 -8.98 -6.41
CA VAL A 299 24.97 -9.16 -7.62
C VAL A 299 26.47 -9.07 -7.33
N GLY A 300 26.86 -8.55 -6.16
CA GLY A 300 28.25 -8.48 -5.68
C GLY A 300 29.07 -7.31 -6.24
N TYR A 301 28.45 -6.34 -6.92
CA TYR A 301 29.09 -5.11 -7.41
C TYR A 301 28.05 -4.00 -7.66
N ASP A 302 28.49 -2.75 -7.79
CA ASP A 302 27.60 -1.59 -8.02
C ASP A 302 27.08 -1.51 -9.46
N LYS A 303 26.20 -2.47 -9.82
CA LYS A 303 25.54 -2.52 -11.14
C LYS A 303 24.57 -1.35 -11.34
N PHE A 304 23.91 -0.92 -10.27
CA PHE A 304 22.96 0.18 -10.29
C PHE A 304 23.43 1.36 -9.44
N GLY A 305 23.45 2.55 -10.03
CA GLY A 305 23.65 3.80 -9.29
C GLY A 305 22.34 4.25 -8.67
N PHE A 306 22.41 4.99 -7.57
CA PHE A 306 21.27 5.66 -6.96
C PHE A 306 21.63 7.10 -6.58
N ALA A 307 20.72 8.03 -6.82
CA ALA A 307 20.83 9.41 -6.35
C ALA A 307 19.45 9.99 -6.04
N LEU A 308 19.41 10.93 -5.10
CA LEU A 308 18.27 11.84 -5.02
C LEU A 308 18.40 12.86 -6.16
N PRO A 309 17.30 13.21 -6.85
CA PRO A 309 17.32 14.35 -7.77
C PRO A 309 17.82 15.62 -7.09
N ASP A 310 18.37 16.55 -7.88
CA ASP A 310 18.79 17.88 -7.40
C ASP A 310 17.63 18.67 -6.78
N SER A 311 16.39 18.38 -7.20
CA SER A 311 15.16 18.93 -6.63
C SER A 311 14.78 18.34 -5.26
N GLY A 312 15.51 17.33 -4.77
CA GLY A 312 15.21 16.58 -3.55
C GLY A 312 14.51 15.25 -3.83
N GLY A 313 14.32 14.47 -2.76
CA GLY A 313 13.62 13.18 -2.78
C GLY A 313 12.52 13.10 -1.72
N THR A 314 11.67 12.09 -1.82
CA THR A 314 10.70 11.78 -0.76
C THR A 314 11.36 10.91 0.31
N LEU A 315 11.02 11.16 1.57
CA LEU A 315 11.41 10.32 2.70
C LEU A 315 10.22 9.48 3.12
N TRP A 316 10.47 8.20 3.40
CA TRP A 316 9.46 7.28 3.92
C TRP A 316 10.03 6.52 5.11
N SER A 317 9.14 6.10 6.01
CA SER A 317 9.41 5.04 6.98
C SER A 317 8.31 3.99 6.90
N ASP A 318 8.72 2.74 6.97
CA ASP A 318 7.82 1.61 7.16
C ASP A 318 7.78 1.21 8.61
N ASN A 319 6.59 0.90 9.07
CA ASN A 319 6.29 0.81 10.48
C ASN A 319 5.72 -0.56 10.80
N PHE A 320 6.35 -1.23 11.76
CA PHE A 320 5.74 -2.34 12.47
C PHE A 320 4.44 -1.91 13.13
N MET A 321 3.38 -2.67 12.89
CA MET A 321 2.06 -2.47 13.48
C MET A 321 1.43 -3.82 13.84
N ILE A 322 0.55 -3.81 14.84
CA ILE A 322 -0.24 -4.97 15.25
C ILE A 322 -1.67 -4.77 14.72
N PRO A 323 -2.17 -5.60 13.79
CA PRO A 323 -3.56 -5.52 13.32
C PRO A 323 -4.57 -5.72 14.46
N ILE A 324 -5.71 -5.02 14.39
CA ILE A 324 -6.75 -5.03 15.42
C ILE A 324 -7.26 -6.43 15.77
N GLY A 325 -7.31 -7.34 14.78
CA GLY A 325 -7.76 -8.72 14.96
C GLY A 325 -6.67 -9.73 15.32
N SER A 326 -5.42 -9.30 15.52
CA SER A 326 -4.32 -10.19 15.94
C SER A 326 -4.56 -10.70 17.36
N GLN A 327 -4.40 -12.00 17.58
CA GLN A 327 -4.46 -12.59 18.91
C GLN A 327 -3.08 -12.72 19.54
N GLN A 328 -1.99 -12.48 18.80
CA GLN A 328 -0.62 -12.75 19.26
C GLN A 328 0.13 -11.46 19.62
N LYS A 329 -0.59 -10.51 20.22
CA LYS A 329 -0.10 -9.17 20.53
C LYS A 329 1.19 -9.18 21.33
N THR A 330 1.31 -10.01 22.37
CA THR A 330 2.50 -10.06 23.22
C THR A 330 3.70 -10.77 22.57
N ASN A 331 3.49 -11.59 21.54
CA ASN A 331 4.59 -12.15 20.75
C ASN A 331 5.25 -11.13 19.82
N VAL A 332 4.52 -10.07 19.43
CA VAL A 332 5.04 -8.89 18.70
C VAL A 332 5.76 -7.96 19.66
#